data_AF-A0A397LAS9-F1
#
_entry.id   AF-A0A397LAS9-F1
#
_cell.length_a   1.000
_cell.length_b   1.000
_cell.length_c   1.000
_cell.angle_alpha   90.00
_cell.angle_beta   90.00
_cell.angle_gamma   90.00
#
_symmetry.space_group_name_H-M   'P 1'
#
loop_
_entity.id
_entity.type
_entity.pdbx_description
1 polymer ?
#
loop_
_entity_poly.entity_id
_entity_poly.type
_entity_poly.pdbx_seq_one_letter_code
_entity_poly.pdbx_strand_id
1 'polypeptide(L)'
;MRPSKNQIQSLEEAINYLEIQRKNEFNDLKAQLFKTSEHFRPINIISQTIKVLGESPVLKTNLFETLLSVTGGYFSKKMILGKSNSFSKKILGYIIQYSATNFISKKVSSNTND
;
A
#
# COMPACT_ATOMS: atom_id res chain seq x y z
N MET A 1 29.29 -52.82 -33.68
CA MET A 1 30.22 -52.92 -32.52
C MET A 1 29.39 -52.87 -31.24
N ARG A 2 29.45 -53.89 -30.38
CA ARG A 2 28.77 -53.86 -29.08
C ARG A 2 29.69 -53.14 -28.08
N PRO A 3 29.17 -52.21 -27.26
CA PRO A 3 29.98 -51.53 -26.25
C PRO A 3 30.56 -52.55 -25.27
N SER A 4 31.81 -52.35 -24.86
CA SER A 4 32.46 -53.25 -23.90
C SER A 4 31.84 -53.07 -22.52
N LYS A 5 31.83 -54.14 -21.71
CA LYS A 5 31.24 -54.14 -20.36
C LYS A 5 31.77 -52.99 -19.47
N ASN A 6 33.04 -52.62 -19.64
CA ASN A 6 33.67 -51.49 -18.94
C ASN A 6 33.07 -50.14 -19.33
N GLN A 7 32.73 -49.93 -20.60
CA GLN A 7 32.13 -48.67 -21.06
C GLN A 7 30.73 -48.48 -20.47
N ILE A 8 29.96 -49.56 -20.37
CA ILE A 8 28.63 -49.55 -19.75
C ILE A 8 28.74 -49.22 -18.26
N GLN A 9 29.66 -49.87 -17.53
CA GLN A 9 29.89 -49.57 -16.11
C GLN A 9 30.33 -48.13 -15.87
N SER A 10 31.25 -47.61 -16.69
CA SER A 10 31.71 -46.21 -16.56
C SER A 10 30.58 -45.20 -16.80
N LEU A 11 29.65 -45.52 -17.71
CA LEU A 11 28.51 -44.67 -18.01
C LEU A 11 27.50 -44.68 -16.85
N GLU A 12 27.25 -45.85 -16.27
CA GLU A 12 26.34 -46.02 -15.14
C GLU A 12 26.85 -45.32 -13.88
N GLU A 13 28.15 -45.40 -13.61
CA GLU A 13 28.80 -44.64 -12.53
C GLU A 13 28.71 -43.13 -12.76
N ALA A 14 28.96 -42.67 -14.00
CA ALA A 14 28.83 -41.26 -14.34
C ALA A 14 27.39 -40.75 -14.21
N ILE A 15 26.39 -41.55 -14.62
CA ILE A 15 24.97 -41.21 -14.45
C ILE A 15 24.63 -41.07 -12.98
N ASN A 16 25.00 -42.06 -12.16
CA ASN A 16 24.71 -42.03 -10.72
C ASN A 16 25.38 -40.83 -10.02
N TYR A 17 26.65 -40.55 -10.37
CA TYR A 17 27.36 -39.37 -9.87
C TYR A 17 26.63 -38.07 -10.23
N LEU A 18 26.25 -37.92 -11.51
CA LEU A 18 25.55 -36.73 -11.99
C LEU A 18 24.16 -36.59 -11.38
N GLU A 19 23.42 -37.67 -11.15
CA GLU A 19 22.11 -37.64 -10.48
C GLU A 19 22.22 -37.16 -9.02
N ILE A 20 23.21 -37.66 -8.29
CA ILE A 20 23.49 -37.24 -6.91
C ILE A 20 23.87 -35.75 -6.89
N GLN A 21 24.78 -35.34 -7.78
CA GLN A 21 25.18 -33.95 -7.90
C GLN A 21 23.99 -33.05 -8.19
N ARG A 22 23.17 -33.42 -9.19
CA ARG A 22 22.02 -32.62 -9.59
C ARG A 22 20.96 -32.50 -8.49
N LYS A 23 20.76 -33.57 -7.71
CA LYS A 23 19.85 -33.56 -6.56
C LYS A 23 20.34 -32.61 -5.46
N ASN A 24 21.65 -32.58 -5.19
CA ASN A 24 22.23 -31.67 -4.21
C ASN A 24 22.11 -30.22 -4.67
N GLU A 25 22.48 -29.92 -5.92
CA GLU A 25 22.34 -28.57 -6.50
C GLU A 25 20.89 -28.08 -6.49
N PHE A 26 19.93 -28.96 -6.78
CA PHE A 26 18.51 -28.61 -6.73
C PHE A 26 18.03 -28.28 -5.32
N ASN A 27 18.48 -29.04 -4.32
CA ASN A 27 18.15 -28.77 -2.92
C ASN A 27 18.74 -27.45 -2.44
N ASP A 28 19.98 -27.15 -2.81
CA ASP A 28 20.64 -25.88 -2.49
C ASP A 28 19.93 -24.70 -3.15
N LEU A 29 19.55 -24.83 -4.42
CA LEU A 29 18.79 -23.82 -5.14
C LEU A 29 17.42 -23.59 -4.48
N LYS A 30 16.73 -24.66 -4.07
CA LYS A 30 15.45 -24.57 -3.35
C LYS A 30 15.60 -23.88 -2.01
N ALA A 31 16.66 -24.16 -1.26
CA ALA A 31 16.95 -23.51 0.01
C ALA A 31 17.23 -22.01 -0.18
N GLN A 32 18.01 -21.64 -1.20
CA GLN A 32 18.29 -20.24 -1.54
C GLN A 32 17.03 -19.50 -2.01
N LEU A 33 16.19 -20.14 -2.83
CA LEU A 33 14.90 -19.59 -3.24
C LEU A 33 13.97 -19.37 -2.06
N PHE A 34 13.92 -20.32 -1.11
CA PHE A 34 13.09 -20.16 0.09
C PHE A 34 13.57 -18.99 0.95
N LYS A 35 14.88 -18.89 1.23
CA LYS A 35 15.48 -17.78 1.99
C LYS A 35 15.26 -16.43 1.31
N THR A 36 15.46 -16.37 -0.01
CA THR A 36 15.24 -15.16 -0.82
C THR A 36 13.76 -14.79 -0.81
N SER A 37 12.87 -15.76 -1.05
CA SER A 37 11.43 -15.56 -0.99
C SER A 37 11.00 -15.04 0.37
N GLU A 38 11.54 -15.57 1.47
CA GLU A 38 11.27 -15.08 2.82
C GLU A 38 11.71 -13.63 3.02
N HIS A 39 12.87 -13.22 2.50
CA HIS A 39 13.30 -11.82 2.54
C HIS A 39 12.45 -10.89 1.67
N PHE A 40 11.99 -11.36 0.51
CA PHE A 40 11.11 -10.61 -0.39
C PHE A 40 9.61 -10.74 -0.04
N ARG A 41 9.26 -11.44 1.05
CA ARG A 41 7.87 -11.43 1.54
C ARG A 41 7.51 -9.99 1.89
N PRO A 42 6.46 -9.42 1.28
CA PRO A 42 6.02 -8.06 1.57
C PRO A 42 5.79 -7.83 3.07
N ILE A 43 5.42 -8.88 3.81
CA ILE A 43 5.24 -8.84 5.26
C ILE A 43 6.50 -8.39 6.02
N ASN A 44 7.69 -8.79 5.56
CA ASN A 44 8.97 -8.45 6.19
C ASN A 44 9.42 -7.03 5.82
N ILE A 45 9.06 -6.57 4.62
CA ILE A 45 9.27 -5.19 4.19
C ILE A 45 8.32 -4.24 4.94
N ILE A 46 7.05 -4.62 5.08
CA ILE A 46 6.03 -3.86 5.81
C ILE A 46 6.39 -3.78 7.30
N SER A 47 6.84 -4.86 7.92
CA SER A 47 7.21 -4.84 9.35
C SER A 47 8.40 -3.92 9.63
N GLN A 48 9.43 -3.96 8.78
CA GLN A 48 10.57 -3.04 8.85
C GLN A 48 10.14 -1.59 8.60
N THR A 49 9.28 -1.36 7.61
CA THR A 49 8.75 -0.02 7.30
C THR A 49 7.92 0.53 8.47
N ILE A 50 7.03 -0.28 9.07
CA ILE A 50 6.24 0.12 10.24
C ILE A 50 7.14 0.47 11.43
N LYS A 51 8.23 -0.27 11.64
CA LYS A 51 9.19 0.02 12.72
C LYS A 51 9.92 1.35 12.49
N VAL A 52 10.41 1.60 11.28
CA VAL A 52 11.05 2.88 10.89
C VAL A 52 10.07 4.07 10.99
N LEU A 53 8.82 3.87 10.57
CA LEU A 53 7.75 4.87 10.73
C LEU A 53 7.40 5.10 12.21
N GLY A 54 7.52 4.08 13.05
CA GLY A 54 7.30 4.12 14.49
C GLY A 54 8.41 4.81 15.29
N GLU A 55 9.63 4.85 14.76
CA GLU A 55 10.81 5.42 15.43
C GLU A 55 11.06 6.89 15.03
N SER A 56 10.59 7.33 13.85
CA SER A 56 10.76 8.72 13.38
C SER A 56 9.55 9.61 13.71
N PRO A 57 9.70 10.66 14.55
CA PRO A 57 8.62 11.60 14.85
C PRO A 57 8.07 12.31 13.60
N VAL A 58 8.96 12.66 12.65
CA VAL A 58 8.61 13.37 11.41
C VAL A 58 7.78 12.49 10.46
N LEU A 59 8.06 11.19 10.42
CA LEU A 59 7.29 10.28 9.56
C LEU A 59 5.91 10.01 10.17
N LYS A 60 5.77 9.96 11.49
CA LYS A 60 4.46 9.86 12.16
C LYS A 60 3.56 11.05 11.85
N THR A 61 4.09 12.27 11.92
CA THR A 61 3.32 13.48 11.62
C THR A 61 2.86 13.48 10.16
N ASN A 62 3.76 13.16 9.22
CA ASN A 62 3.41 13.13 7.79
C ASN A 62 2.37 12.05 7.45
N LEU A 63 2.44 10.88 8.11
CA LEU A 63 1.43 9.82 7.95
C LEU A 63 0.08 10.21 8.55
N PHE A 64 0.08 10.86 9.71
CA PHE A 64 -1.15 11.34 10.33
C PHE A 64 -1.81 12.42 9.46
N GLU A 65 -1.03 13.36 8.92
CA GLU A 65 -1.52 14.35 7.95
C GLU A 65 -2.04 13.71 6.66
N THR A 66 -1.36 12.68 6.15
CA THR A 66 -1.81 11.92 4.98
C THR A 66 -3.10 11.16 5.29
N LEU A 67 -3.21 10.54 6.45
CA LEU A 67 -4.41 9.84 6.88
C LEU A 67 -5.57 10.82 7.06
N LEU A 68 -5.34 11.96 7.69
CA LEU A 68 -6.34 13.02 7.87
C LEU A 68 -6.77 13.61 6.53
N SER A 69 -5.85 13.86 5.59
CA SER A 69 -6.18 14.41 4.27
C SER A 69 -6.92 13.40 3.40
N VAL A 70 -6.55 12.12 3.44
CA VAL A 70 -7.22 11.05 2.69
C VAL A 70 -8.61 10.77 3.28
N THR A 71 -8.70 10.59 4.59
CA THR A 71 -10.00 10.34 5.25
C THR A 71 -10.88 11.57 5.16
N GLY A 72 -10.37 12.75 5.51
CA GLY A 72 -11.07 14.03 5.39
C GLY A 72 -11.51 14.32 3.96
N GLY A 73 -10.65 14.09 2.97
CA GLY A 73 -10.97 14.23 1.55
C GLY A 73 -12.03 13.25 1.07
N TYR A 74 -11.97 11.98 1.50
CA TYR A 74 -12.97 10.96 1.18
C TYR A 74 -14.33 11.26 1.83
N PHE A 75 -14.35 11.62 3.11
CA PHE A 75 -15.56 12.02 3.83
C PHE A 75 -16.16 13.30 3.24
N SER A 76 -15.32 14.30 2.94
CA SER A 76 -15.73 15.53 2.27
C SER A 76 -16.33 15.25 0.89
N LYS A 77 -15.67 14.42 0.07
CA LYS A 77 -16.20 13.96 -1.23
C LYS A 77 -17.52 13.23 -1.07
N LYS A 78 -17.67 12.37 -0.06
CA LYS A 78 -18.92 11.65 0.19
C LYS A 78 -20.05 12.58 0.65
N MET A 79 -19.74 13.60 1.44
CA MET A 79 -20.70 14.58 1.95
C MET A 79 -21.13 15.59 0.87
N ILE A 80 -20.20 16.06 0.04
CA ILE A 80 -20.44 17.09 -1.00
C ILE A 80 -20.91 16.46 -2.31
N LEU A 81 -20.25 15.41 -2.79
CA LEU A 81 -20.47 14.83 -4.13
C LEU A 81 -21.30 13.54 -4.12
N GLY A 82 -21.56 12.95 -2.95
CA GLY A 82 -22.35 11.72 -2.84
C GLY A 82 -23.83 11.88 -3.20
N LYS A 83 -24.46 10.79 -3.69
CA LYS A 83 -25.91 10.60 -3.93
C LYS A 83 -26.77 10.66 -2.66
N SER A 84 -26.27 11.21 -1.55
CA SER A 84 -27.10 11.41 -0.36
C SER A 84 -28.06 12.56 -0.65
N ASN A 85 -29.33 12.21 -0.82
CA ASN A 85 -30.38 13.16 -1.09
C ASN A 85 -30.66 13.94 0.21
N SER A 86 -30.40 15.24 0.18
CA SER A 86 -31.11 16.29 0.94
C SER A 86 -30.47 16.87 2.20
N PHE A 87 -30.08 16.12 3.24
CA PHE A 87 -29.92 16.75 4.58
C PHE A 87 -28.65 17.59 4.77
N SER A 88 -27.45 17.02 4.56
CA SER A 88 -26.18 17.72 4.79
C SER A 88 -25.98 18.92 3.85
N LYS A 89 -26.40 18.78 2.59
CA LYS A 89 -26.34 19.87 1.59
C LYS A 89 -27.29 21.02 1.92
N LYS A 90 -28.48 20.72 2.46
CA LYS A 90 -29.43 21.76 2.93
C LYS A 90 -28.86 22.54 4.11
N ILE A 91 -28.24 21.85 5.07
CA ILE A 91 -27.60 22.50 6.23
C ILE A 91 -26.46 23.42 5.77
N LEU A 92 -25.56 22.93 4.92
CA LEU A 92 -24.46 23.73 4.39
C LEU A 92 -24.96 24.93 3.59
N GLY A 93 -25.97 24.71 2.73
CA GLY A 93 -26.61 25.79 1.96
C GLY A 93 -27.25 26.85 2.85
N TYR A 94 -27.96 26.44 3.91
CA TYR A 94 -28.59 27.36 4.87
C TYR A 94 -27.56 28.17 5.64
N ILE A 95 -26.45 27.57 6.07
CA ILE A 95 -25.36 28.28 6.76
C ILE A 95 -24.74 29.34 5.84
N ILE A 96 -24.43 28.96 4.59
CA ILE A 96 -23.87 29.89 3.60
C ILE A 96 -24.85 31.04 3.33
N GLN A 97 -26.13 30.72 3.11
CA GLN A 97 -27.17 31.71 2.86
C GLN A 97 -27.34 32.65 4.07
N TYR A 98 -27.47 32.11 5.27
CA TYR A 98 -27.60 32.89 6.50
C TYR A 98 -26.38 33.82 6.71
N SER A 99 -25.16 33.32 6.52
CA SER A 99 -23.95 34.13 6.65
C SER A 99 -23.88 35.24 5.61
N ALA A 100 -24.18 34.94 4.34
CA ALA A 100 -24.19 35.93 3.27
C ALA A 100 -25.27 36.99 3.51
N THR A 101 -26.49 36.58 3.84
CA THR A 101 -27.60 37.48 4.14
C THR A 101 -27.28 38.40 5.31
N ASN A 102 -26.76 37.88 6.43
CA ASN A 102 -26.36 38.73 7.55
C ASN A 102 -25.26 39.74 7.19
N PHE A 103 -24.31 39.36 6.34
CA PHE A 103 -23.25 40.25 5.90
C PHE A 103 -23.76 41.36 4.96
N ILE A 104 -24.60 41.01 3.99
CA ILE A 104 -25.24 41.98 3.09
C ILE A 104 -26.19 42.88 3.85
N SER A 105 -27.09 42.34 4.67
CA SER A 105 -28.04 43.13 5.45
C SER A 105 -27.33 44.12 6.37
N LYS A 106 -26.22 43.73 7.01
CA LYS A 106 -25.43 44.66 7.82
C LYS A 106 -24.77 45.78 7.02
N LYS A 107 -24.39 45.54 5.76
CA LYS A 107 -23.82 46.57 4.86
C LYS A 107 -24.87 47.46 4.19
N VAL A 108 -26.06 46.94 3.91
CA VAL A 108 -27.15 47.69 3.29
C VAL A 108 -27.82 48.58 4.33
N SER A 109 -28.09 48.07 5.54
CA SER A 109 -28.68 48.86 6.63
C SER A 109 -27.75 49.94 7.19
N SER A 110 -26.44 49.86 6.94
CA SER A 110 -25.51 50.96 7.27
C SER A 110 -25.46 52.06 6.21
N ASN A 111 -26.07 51.87 5.05
CA ASN A 111 -26.02 52.81 3.91
C ASN A 111 -27.41 53.44 3.61
N THR A 112 -28.34 53.35 4.56
CA THR A 112 -29.72 53.90 4.45
C THR A 112 -30.06 54.92 5.55
N ASN A 113 -29.05 55.44 6.27
CA ASN A 113 -29.19 56.53 7.24
C ASN A 113 -28.32 57.74 6.84
N ASP A 114 -28.34 58.10 5.56
CA ASP A 114 -27.99 59.45 5.08
C ASP A 114 -29.23 60.05 4.39
#